data_AF-A0A6C0U6N6-F1
#
_entry.id   AF-A0A6C0U6N6-F1
#
_cell.length_a   1.000
_cell.length_b   1.000
_cell.length_c   1.000
_cell.angle_alpha   90.00
_cell.angle_beta   90.00
_cell.angle_gamma   90.00
#
_symmetry.space_group_name_H-M   'P 1'
#
loop_
_entity.id
_entity.type
_entity.pdbx_description
1 polymer ?
#
loop_
_entity_poly.entity_id
_entity_poly.type
_entity_poly.pdbx_seq_one_letter_code
_entity_poly.pdbx_strand_id
1 'polypeptide(L)'
;MQGGSEWRQQLLGLSLVSVATNQPEGWDAQYNEPFTLLIDTGQEPALELFAYLQDVDKGRLSFAVEHVDRENIEPLQTLLRAHMADPAVLDEELRRLGQR
;
A
#
# COMPACT_ATOMS: atom_id res chain seq x y z
N MET A 1 10.04 3.50 -0.96
CA MET A 1 11.51 3.55 -0.98
C MET A 1 12.03 2.30 -1.66
N GLN A 2 13.18 2.38 -2.33
CA GLN A 2 13.84 1.24 -2.97
C GLN A 2 15.33 1.54 -3.13
N GLY A 3 16.20 0.57 -2.81
CA GLY A 3 17.63 0.67 -3.09
C GLY A 3 18.35 1.89 -2.46
N GLY A 4 17.81 2.46 -1.38
CA GLY A 4 18.32 3.67 -0.73
C GLY A 4 17.71 4.99 -1.25
N SER A 5 16.87 4.93 -2.28
CA SER A 5 16.10 6.07 -2.79
C SER A 5 14.72 6.16 -2.13
N GLU A 6 14.27 7.39 -1.88
CA GLU A 6 12.98 7.69 -1.28
C GLU A 6 12.21 8.70 -2.13
N TRP A 7 10.90 8.46 -2.31
CA TRP A 7 10.02 9.39 -3.00
C TRP A 7 8.77 9.64 -2.17
N ARG A 8 8.45 10.91 -1.93
CA ARG A 8 7.20 11.31 -1.26
C ARG A 8 6.08 11.41 -2.29
N GLN A 9 4.96 10.77 -1.98
CA GLN A 9 3.83 10.63 -2.89
C GLN A 9 2.52 10.81 -2.11
N GLN A 10 1.45 11.11 -2.84
CA GLN A 10 0.09 11.12 -2.33
C GLN A 10 -0.53 9.74 -2.51
N LEU A 11 -1.10 9.21 -1.43
CA LEU A 11 -1.92 8.01 -1.45
C LEU A 11 -3.26 8.33 -2.15
N LEU A 12 -3.57 7.60 -3.22
CA LEU A 12 -4.81 7.73 -3.99
C LEU A 12 -5.81 6.61 -3.68
N GLY A 13 -5.32 5.45 -3.24
CA GLY A 13 -6.15 4.32 -2.85
C GLY A 13 -5.34 3.26 -2.10
N LEU A 14 -6.00 2.57 -1.18
CA LEU A 14 -5.42 1.53 -0.34
C LEU A 14 -6.42 0.40 -0.15
N SER A 15 -5.97 -0.84 -0.29
CA SER A 15 -6.69 -2.07 0.04
C SER A 15 -5.73 -3.06 0.68
N LEU A 16 -6.22 -4.26 1.02
CA LEU A 16 -5.37 -5.33 1.53
C LEU A 16 -4.38 -5.89 0.48
N VAL A 17 -4.68 -5.70 -0.81
CA VAL A 17 -3.92 -6.33 -1.91
C VAL A 17 -3.19 -5.33 -2.79
N SER A 18 -3.52 -4.04 -2.69
CA SER A 18 -2.97 -3.03 -3.59
C SER A 18 -2.86 -1.65 -2.96
N VAL A 19 -1.88 -0.89 -3.43
CA VAL A 19 -1.70 0.53 -3.12
C VAL A 19 -1.67 1.32 -4.43
N ALA A 20 -2.37 2.44 -4.49
CA ALA A 20 -2.33 3.36 -5.62
C ALA A 20 -1.82 4.73 -5.18
N THR A 21 -0.85 5.28 -5.92
CA THR A 21 -0.28 6.61 -5.65
C THR A 21 -0.17 7.42 -6.94
N ASN A 22 0.10 8.72 -6.80
CA ASN A 22 0.58 9.51 -7.94
C ASN A 22 2.07 9.17 -8.22
N GLN A 23 2.49 9.31 -9.47
CA GLN A 23 3.91 9.26 -9.81
C GLN A 23 4.59 10.57 -9.37
N PRO A 24 5.68 10.51 -8.59
CA PRO A 24 6.39 11.70 -8.11
C PRO A 24 7.32 12.24 -9.20
N GLU A 25 7.77 13.48 -9.03
CA GLU A 25 8.86 14.01 -9.84
C GLU A 25 10.17 13.25 -9.55
N GLY A 26 10.99 13.06 -10.58
CA GLY A 26 12.27 12.35 -10.43
C GLY A 26 12.14 10.85 -10.15
N TRP A 27 11.03 10.22 -10.54
CA TRP A 27 10.83 8.78 -10.40
C TRP A 27 11.76 7.99 -11.32
N ASP A 28 12.84 7.44 -10.73
CA ASP A 28 13.87 6.64 -11.39
C ASP A 28 14.00 5.22 -10.80
N ALA A 29 12.93 4.74 -10.16
CA ALA A 29 12.88 3.43 -9.53
C ALA A 29 13.06 2.26 -10.51
N GLN A 30 13.49 1.12 -9.98
CA GLN A 30 13.59 -0.16 -10.69
C GLN A 30 12.28 -0.93 -10.61
N TYR A 31 11.66 -1.19 -11.76
CA TYR A 31 10.28 -1.71 -11.83
C TYR A 31 10.19 -3.20 -11.50
N ASN A 32 11.31 -3.91 -11.56
CA ASN A 32 11.43 -5.35 -11.31
C ASN A 32 11.90 -5.69 -9.89
N GLU A 33 12.05 -4.69 -9.02
CA GLU A 33 12.44 -4.88 -7.62
C GLU A 33 11.28 -4.49 -6.69
N PRO A 34 11.20 -5.08 -5.48
CA PRO A 34 10.18 -4.71 -4.51
C PRO A 34 10.41 -3.30 -3.96
N PHE A 35 9.35 -2.74 -3.40
CA PHE A 35 9.32 -1.47 -2.70
C PHE A 35 8.93 -1.68 -1.25
N THR A 36 9.55 -0.91 -0.36
CA THR A 36 9.02 -0.65 0.97
C THR A 36 8.16 0.60 0.89
N LEU A 37 6.86 0.46 1.15
CA LEU A 37 5.91 1.56 1.22
C LEU A 37 5.72 1.96 2.68
N LEU A 38 6.04 3.21 3.00
CA LEU A 38 5.76 3.81 4.30
C LEU A 38 4.55 4.72 4.16
N ILE A 39 3.45 4.35 4.83
CA ILE A 39 2.19 5.10 4.81
C ILE A 39 2.08 5.86 6.12
N ASP A 40 2.13 7.20 6.01
CA ASP A 40 1.83 8.08 7.12
C ASP A 40 0.32 8.02 7.43
N THR A 41 -0.01 7.51 8.61
CA THR A 41 -1.38 7.39 9.12
C THR A 41 -1.71 8.47 10.16
N GLY A 42 -0.78 9.41 10.39
CA GLY A 42 -0.81 10.35 11.51
C GLY A 42 -0.49 9.69 12.85
N GLN A 43 -0.09 8.43 12.88
CA GLN A 43 0.37 7.68 14.05
C GLN A 43 1.81 7.20 13.82
N GLU A 44 2.59 7.10 14.90
CA GLU A 44 3.98 6.61 14.89
C GLU A 44 4.05 5.21 15.53
N PRO A 45 4.76 4.24 14.92
CA PRO A 45 5.47 4.34 13.65
C PRO A 45 4.54 4.35 12.43
N ALA A 46 5.04 4.84 11.29
CA ALA A 46 4.35 4.73 10.00
C ALA A 46 4.03 3.27 9.65
N LEU A 47 2.95 3.06 8.90
CA LEU A 47 2.56 1.73 8.44
C LEU A 47 3.49 1.28 7.31
N GLU A 48 4.17 0.16 7.49
CA GLU A 48 5.08 -0.40 6.49
C GLU A 48 4.45 -1.57 5.72
N LEU A 49 4.57 -1.54 4.39
CA LEU A 49 4.11 -2.60 3.47
C LEU A 49 5.21 -2.93 2.45
N PHE A 50 5.31 -4.20 2.05
CA PHE A 50 6.16 -4.63 0.94
C PHE A 50 5.31 -4.84 -0.30
N ALA A 51 5.73 -4.26 -1.42
CA ALA A 51 4.93 -4.27 -2.63
C ALA A 51 5.75 -4.25 -3.92
N TYR A 52 5.22 -4.85 -4.99
CA TYR A 52 5.77 -4.70 -6.34
C TYR A 52 4.97 -3.71 -7.15
N LEU A 53 5.65 -2.92 -7.98
CA LEU A 53 4.97 -2.11 -8.99
C LEU A 53 4.31 -3.03 -10.02
N GLN A 54 3.00 -2.91 -10.18
CA GLN A 54 2.23 -3.65 -11.18
C GLN A 54 2.02 -2.84 -12.46
N ASP A 55 1.75 -1.54 -12.32
CA ASP A 55 1.37 -0.72 -13.46
C ASP A 55 1.73 0.76 -13.26
N VAL A 56 1.99 1.44 -14.38
CA VAL A 56 2.23 2.88 -14.47
C VAL A 56 1.33 3.42 -15.58
N ASP A 57 0.23 4.08 -15.21
CA ASP A 57 -0.72 4.66 -16.16
C ASP A 57 -1.02 6.12 -15.81
N LYS A 58 -0.87 7.01 -16.80
CA LYS A 58 -1.27 8.44 -16.72
C LYS A 58 -0.82 9.15 -15.43
N GLY A 59 0.42 8.92 -15.00
CA GLY A 59 0.98 9.52 -13.79
C GLY A 59 0.45 8.91 -12.48
N ARG A 60 -0.08 7.69 -12.53
CA ARG A 60 -0.45 6.88 -11.36
C ARG A 60 0.42 5.64 -11.32
N LEU A 61 0.81 5.25 -10.12
CA LEU A 61 1.50 4.01 -9.86
C LEU A 61 0.54 3.07 -9.12
N SER A 62 0.47 1.82 -9.57
CA SER A 62 -0.27 0.76 -8.90
C SER A 62 0.70 -0.28 -8.39
N PHE A 63 0.65 -0.57 -7.09
CA PHE A 63 1.48 -1.56 -6.43
C PHE A 63 0.63 -2.74 -5.96
N ALA A 64 1.12 -3.97 -6.14
CA ALA A 64 0.60 -5.16 -5.47
C ALA A 64 1.27 -5.29 -4.11
N VAL A 65 0.48 -5.39 -3.05
CA VAL A 65 1.00 -5.77 -1.74
C VAL A 65 1.45 -7.23 -1.82
N GLU A 66 2.74 -7.47 -1.60
CA GLU A 66 3.32 -8.81 -1.50
C GLU A 66 3.17 -9.33 -0.08
N HIS A 67 3.52 -8.50 0.90
CA HIS A 67 3.59 -8.90 2.30
C HIS A 67 3.38 -7.69 3.21
N VAL A 68 2.79 -7.97 4.38
CA VAL A 68 2.60 -7.02 5.48
C VAL A 68 3.13 -7.68 6.74
N ASP A 69 4.09 -7.04 7.39
CA ASP A 69 4.63 -7.57 8.65
C ASP A 69 3.54 -7.68 9.71
N ARG A 70 3.68 -8.68 10.58
CA ARG A 70 2.66 -9.02 11.57
C ARG A 70 2.24 -7.83 12.44
N GLU A 71 3.20 -6.96 12.79
CA GLU A 71 2.95 -5.75 13.58
C GLU A 71 2.12 -4.70 12.84
N ASN A 72 2.13 -4.74 11.50
CA ASN A 72 1.45 -3.79 10.62
C ASN A 72 0.06 -4.28 10.16
N ILE A 73 -0.31 -5.54 10.44
CA ILE A 73 -1.62 -6.10 10.04
C ILE A 73 -2.80 -5.40 10.75
N GLU A 74 -2.77 -5.31 12.08
CA GLU A 74 -3.84 -4.65 12.86
C GLU A 74 -3.94 -3.15 12.56
N PRO A 75 -2.83 -2.39 12.48
CA PRO A 75 -2.86 -1.00 12.02
C PRO A 75 -3.46 -0.82 10.63
N LEU A 76 -3.08 -1.67 9.65
CA LEU A 76 -3.64 -1.62 8.30
C LEU A 76 -5.15 -1.88 8.31
N GLN A 77 -5.62 -2.89 9.03
CA GLN A 77 -7.07 -3.17 9.12
C GLN A 77 -7.81 -2.01 9.77
N THR A 78 -7.26 -1.43 10.84
CA THR A 78 -7.86 -0.29 11.53
C THR A 78 -7.97 0.93 10.60
N LEU A 79 -6.90 1.23 9.87
CA LEU A 79 -6.87 2.29 8.88
C LEU A 79 -7.93 2.07 7.79
N LEU A 80 -7.98 0.87 7.21
CA LEU A 80 -8.96 0.52 6.18
C LEU A 80 -10.40 0.68 6.70
N ARG A 81 -10.71 0.17 7.89
CA ARG A 81 -12.04 0.33 8.50
C ARG A 81 -12.43 1.79 8.72
N ALA A 82 -11.49 2.64 9.11
CA ALA A 82 -11.75 4.06 9.37
C ALA A 82 -12.05 4.85 8.09
N HIS A 83 -11.52 4.41 6.95
CA HIS A 83 -11.70 5.09 5.65
C HIS A 83 -12.76 4.44 4.75
N MET A 84 -13.31 3.29 5.13
CA MET A 84 -14.41 2.64 4.42
C MET A 84 -15.77 3.18 4.87
N ALA A 85 -16.67 3.41 3.90
CA ALA A 85 -18.05 3.78 4.19
C ALA A 85 -18.85 2.64 4.85
N ASP A 86 -18.49 1.39 4.56
CA ASP A 86 -19.09 0.19 5.13
C ASP A 86 -17.99 -0.79 5.59
N PRO A 87 -17.78 -0.97 6.91
CA PRO A 87 -16.79 -1.90 7.46
C PRO A 87 -17.00 -3.36 7.04
N ALA A 88 -18.22 -3.78 6.67
CA ALA A 88 -18.50 -5.15 6.25
C ALA A 88 -17.82 -5.51 4.91
N VAL A 89 -17.46 -4.50 4.10
CA VAL A 89 -16.69 -4.70 2.87
C VAL A 89 -15.32 -5.28 3.17
N LEU A 90 -14.63 -4.78 4.21
CA LEU A 90 -13.33 -5.31 4.61
C LEU A 90 -13.41 -6.77 5.06
N ASP A 91 -14.45 -7.12 5.82
CA ASP A 91 -14.63 -8.49 6.30
C ASP A 91 -14.86 -9.47 5.13
N GLU A 92 -15.59 -9.05 4.09
CA GLU A 92 -15.75 -9.84 2.87
C GLU A 92 -14.44 -9.95 2.07
N GLU A 93 -13.63 -8.89 2.00
CA GLU A 93 -12.29 -8.96 1.37
C GLU A 93 -11.37 -9.93 2.12
N LEU A 94 -11.33 -9.86 3.46
CA LEU A 94 -10.57 -10.79 4.31
C LEU A 94 -11.04 -12.23 4.11
N ARG A 95 -12.35 -12.46 4.05
CA ARG A 95 -12.94 -13.79 3.84
C ARG A 95 -12.56 -14.37 2.48
N ARG A 96 -12.44 -13.55 1.43
CA ARG A 96 -11.99 -13.98 0.09
C ARG A 96 -10.51 -14.34 0.07
N LEU A 97 -9.67 -13.60 0.81
CA LEU A 97 -8.24 -13.86 0.89
C LEU A 97 -7.93 -15.16 1.68
N GLY A 98 -8.65 -15.42 2.78
CA GLY A 98 -8.48 -16.65 3.57
C GLY A 98 -8.98 -17.94 2.92
N GLN A 99 -9.57 -17.87 1.72
CA GLN A 99 -10.06 -19.02 0.95
C GLN A 99 -9.12 -19.44 -0.21
N ARG A 100 -7.97 -18.79 -0.37
CA ARG A 100 -6.93 -19.16 -1.33
C ARG A 100 -5.76 -19.85 -0.63
#